data_AF-A0A356QQS9-F1
#
_entry.id   AF-A0A356QQS9-F1
#
_cell.length_a   1.000
_cell.length_b   1.000
_cell.length_c   1.000
_cell.angle_alpha   90.00
_cell.angle_beta   90.00
_cell.angle_gamma   90.00
#
_symmetry.space_group_name_H-M   'P 1'
#
loop_
_entity.id
_entity.type
_entity.pdbx_description
1 polymer ?
#
loop_
_entity_poly.entity_id
_entity_poly.type
_entity_poly.pdbx_seq_one_letter_code
_entity_poly.pdbx_strand_id
1 'polypeptide(L)'
;MEMPGFTICRHYMNHLLVCAISLFGSQAVFEKIVSGNEPEIIVDTSDVADHIQVLADDAFEGREGGRRGGRAASSYIEQEIMPLGLIPAGAEKSYFQSFPTRFGTLRNVLVIIPGSDPVLQSEVIVVGAHYDHVGYGNKRNS
;
A
#
# COMPACT_ATOMS: atom_id res chain seq x y z
N MET A 1 -60.81 -41.00 -12.69
CA MET A 1 -61.36 -39.75 -12.14
C MET A 1 -60.85 -39.64 -10.70
N GLU A 2 -59.83 -38.79 -10.55
CA GLU A 2 -59.29 -38.07 -9.38
C GLU A 2 -59.42 -38.64 -7.95
N MET A 3 -58.44 -38.63 -7.04
CA MET A 3 -56.97 -38.47 -6.98
C MET A 3 -56.62 -38.91 -5.53
N PRO A 4 -55.62 -39.77 -5.25
CA PRO A 4 -55.25 -40.08 -3.87
C PRO A 4 -54.53 -38.88 -3.24
N GLY A 5 -55.04 -38.45 -2.07
CA GLY A 5 -54.51 -37.32 -1.30
C GLY A 5 -53.03 -37.53 -0.95
N PHE A 6 -52.20 -36.56 -1.35
CA PHE A 6 -50.80 -36.50 -0.99
C PHE A 6 -50.69 -36.00 0.45
N THR A 7 -50.64 -36.92 1.42
CA THR A 7 -50.32 -36.58 2.80
C THR A 7 -48.84 -36.21 2.86
N ILE A 8 -48.53 -34.91 2.75
CA ILE A 8 -47.18 -34.40 3.03
C ILE A 8 -46.91 -34.66 4.51
N CYS A 9 -46.05 -35.63 4.77
CA CYS A 9 -45.63 -36.01 6.09
C CYS A 9 -45.03 -34.78 6.80
N ARG A 10 -45.60 -34.41 7.95
CA ARG A 10 -45.27 -33.19 8.74
C ARG A 10 -43.78 -33.08 9.12
N HIS A 11 -43.03 -34.16 8.95
CA HIS A 11 -41.57 -34.22 9.13
C HIS A 11 -40.77 -33.51 8.01
N TYR A 12 -41.24 -33.49 6.76
CA TYR A 12 -40.51 -32.86 5.66
C TYR A 12 -40.69 -31.34 5.57
N MET A 13 -41.75 -30.81 6.18
CA MET A 13 -42.05 -29.37 6.16
C MET A 13 -41.05 -28.57 7.03
N ASN A 14 -40.54 -29.17 8.11
CA ASN A 14 -39.49 -28.53 8.93
C ASN A 14 -38.13 -28.51 8.23
N HIS A 15 -37.78 -29.55 7.47
CA HIS A 15 -36.52 -29.58 6.74
C HIS A 15 -36.53 -28.63 5.53
N LEU A 16 -37.65 -28.50 4.82
CA LEU A 16 -37.79 -27.57 3.70
C LEU A 16 -37.73 -26.10 4.17
N LEU A 17 -38.34 -25.79 5.33
CA LEU A 17 -38.33 -24.45 5.93
C LEU A 17 -36.94 -24.05 6.44
N VAL A 18 -36.18 -24.99 7.01
CA VAL A 18 -34.81 -24.76 7.51
C VAL A 18 -33.83 -24.50 6.35
N CYS A 19 -33.96 -25.21 5.23
CA CYS A 19 -33.16 -24.94 4.02
C CYS A 19 -33.47 -23.58 3.37
N ALA A 20 -34.72 -23.11 3.42
CA ALA A 20 -35.07 -21.79 2.89
C ALA A 20 -34.46 -20.65 3.75
N ILE A 21 -34.46 -20.80 5.07
CA ILE A 21 -33.88 -19.80 5.99
C ILE A 21 -32.34 -19.75 5.87
N SER A 22 -31.68 -20.89 5.63
CA SER A 22 -30.22 -20.92 5.43
C SER A 22 -29.77 -20.29 4.11
N LEU A 23 -30.57 -20.39 3.03
CA LEU A 23 -30.27 -19.71 1.76
C LEU A 23 -30.46 -18.18 1.82
N PHE A 24 -31.50 -17.68 2.50
CA PHE A 24 -31.70 -16.23 2.64
C PHE A 24 -30.68 -15.57 3.60
N GLY A 25 -30.30 -16.26 4.67
CA GLY A 25 -29.26 -15.78 5.60
C GLY A 25 -27.88 -15.68 4.93
N SER A 26 -27.57 -16.60 4.02
CA SER A 26 -26.32 -16.59 3.24
C SER A 26 -26.23 -15.39 2.31
N GLN A 27 -27.30 -15.02 1.60
CA GLN A 27 -27.28 -13.89 0.67
C GLN A 27 -27.11 -12.55 1.39
N ALA A 28 -27.81 -12.32 2.51
CA ALA A 28 -27.68 -11.07 3.28
C ALA A 28 -26.30 -10.92 3.94
N VAL A 29 -25.70 -12.03 4.40
CA VAL A 29 -24.32 -12.03 4.92
C VAL A 29 -23.30 -11.83 3.80
N PHE A 30 -23.53 -12.41 2.62
CA PHE A 30 -22.66 -12.25 1.46
C PHE A 30 -22.71 -10.81 0.91
N GLU A 31 -23.90 -10.20 0.81
CA GLU A 31 -24.06 -8.81 0.38
C GLU A 31 -23.42 -7.85 1.39
N LYS A 32 -23.49 -8.13 2.70
CA LYS A 32 -22.82 -7.34 3.74
C LYS A 32 -21.29 -7.48 3.72
N ILE A 33 -20.75 -8.66 3.38
CA ILE A 33 -19.31 -8.90 3.22
C ILE A 33 -18.79 -8.25 1.93
N VAL A 34 -19.56 -8.32 0.83
CA VAL A 34 -19.20 -7.69 -0.46
C VAL A 34 -19.40 -6.17 -0.43
N SER A 35 -20.33 -5.65 0.39
CA SER A 35 -20.54 -4.22 0.61
C SER A 35 -19.64 -3.61 1.69
N GLY A 36 -18.66 -4.36 2.19
CA GLY A 36 -17.62 -3.77 3.03
C GLY A 36 -17.00 -2.64 2.24
N ASN A 37 -17.26 -1.39 2.64
CA ASN A 37 -16.63 -0.23 2.06
C ASN A 37 -15.13 -0.47 2.13
N GLU A 38 -14.53 -0.78 0.97
CA GLU A 38 -13.08 -0.65 0.80
C GLU A 38 -12.73 0.75 1.32
N PRO A 39 -11.74 0.87 2.22
CA PRO A 39 -11.40 2.17 2.76
C PRO A 39 -11.11 3.09 1.58
N GLU A 40 -11.91 4.14 1.44
CA GLU A 40 -11.63 5.17 0.44
C GLU A 40 -10.30 5.81 0.85
N ILE A 41 -9.22 5.44 0.15
CA ILE A 41 -7.92 6.05 0.36
C ILE A 41 -7.99 7.44 -0.26
N ILE A 42 -8.42 8.40 0.55
CA ILE A 42 -8.43 9.81 0.18
C ILE A 42 -7.01 10.32 0.36
N VAL A 43 -6.31 10.56 -0.75
CA VAL A 43 -5.06 11.32 -0.74
C VAL A 43 -5.43 12.80 -0.78
N ASP A 44 -5.27 13.50 0.34
CA ASP A 44 -5.48 14.96 0.35
C ASP A 44 -4.30 15.66 -0.33
N THR A 45 -4.61 16.61 -1.19
CA THR A 45 -3.63 17.49 -1.81
C THR A 45 -2.83 18.29 -0.79
N SER A 46 -3.39 18.61 0.38
CA SER A 46 -2.68 19.31 1.45
C SER A 46 -1.50 18.51 1.99
N ASP A 47 -1.69 17.21 2.23
CA ASP A 47 -0.66 16.34 2.80
C ASP A 47 0.54 16.23 1.85
N VAL A 48 0.26 16.15 0.53
CA VAL A 48 1.30 16.15 -0.50
C VAL A 48 2.03 17.49 -0.54
N ALA A 49 1.31 18.61 -0.40
CA ALA A 49 1.90 19.96 -0.43
C ALA A 49 2.87 20.19 0.73
N ASP A 50 2.56 19.69 1.92
CA ASP A 50 3.43 19.82 3.10
C ASP A 50 4.78 19.12 2.90
N HIS A 51 4.77 17.89 2.38
CA HIS A 51 6.01 17.17 2.05
C HIS A 51 6.82 17.87 0.96
N ILE A 52 6.16 18.41 -0.07
CA ILE A 52 6.81 19.18 -1.13
C ILE A 52 7.49 20.42 -0.53
N GLN A 53 6.79 21.15 0.35
CA GLN A 53 7.31 22.36 0.96
C GLN A 53 8.56 22.06 1.80
N VAL A 54 8.55 21.00 2.60
CA VAL A 54 9.73 20.57 3.37
C VAL A 54 10.88 20.19 2.45
N LEU A 55 10.66 19.34 1.45
CA LEU A 55 11.72 18.85 0.56
C LEU A 55 12.27 19.93 -0.39
N ALA A 56 11.52 21.02 -0.61
CA ALA A 56 11.93 22.17 -1.40
C ALA A 56 12.64 23.25 -0.57
N ASP A 57 12.68 23.13 0.75
CA ASP A 57 13.28 24.12 1.64
C ASP A 57 14.80 24.24 1.42
N ASP A 58 15.32 25.47 1.57
CA ASP A 58 16.74 25.78 1.44
C ASP A 58 17.63 24.94 2.39
N ALA A 59 17.09 24.48 3.51
CA ALA A 59 17.76 23.57 4.44
C ALA A 59 18.23 22.25 3.77
N PHE A 60 17.58 21.83 2.68
CA PHE A 60 17.92 20.66 1.87
C PHE A 60 18.86 20.96 0.70
N GLU A 61 19.31 22.21 0.52
CA GLU A 61 20.37 22.62 -0.43
C GLU A 61 20.16 22.10 -1.87
N GLY A 62 18.91 22.04 -2.33
CA GLY A 62 18.56 21.52 -3.65
C GLY A 62 18.84 20.02 -3.86
N ARG A 63 19.00 19.25 -2.78
CA ARG A 63 19.00 17.77 -2.77
C ARG A 63 20.02 17.10 -3.69
N GLU A 64 21.21 17.68 -3.85
CA GLU A 64 22.27 17.05 -4.68
C GLU A 64 22.60 15.64 -4.15
N GLY A 65 22.51 14.65 -5.05
CA GLY A 65 22.85 13.26 -4.77
C GLY A 65 24.25 13.11 -4.19
N GLY A 66 24.38 12.36 -3.09
CA GLY A 66 25.66 12.13 -2.42
C GLY A 66 26.16 13.29 -1.54
N ARG A 67 25.51 14.47 -1.57
CA ARG A 67 25.83 15.64 -0.73
C ARG A 67 24.97 15.71 0.54
N ARG A 68 25.21 16.71 1.38
CA ARG A 68 24.47 16.93 2.63
C ARG A 68 22.98 17.04 2.38
N GLY A 69 22.56 17.90 1.45
CA GLY A 69 21.17 18.08 1.04
C GLY A 69 20.45 16.78 0.65
N GLY A 70 21.01 15.98 -0.27
CA GLY A 70 20.40 14.71 -0.67
C GLY A 70 20.37 13.66 0.46
N ARG A 71 21.36 13.66 1.35
CA ARG A 71 21.35 12.79 2.56
C ARG A 71 20.28 13.22 3.55
N ALA A 72 20.06 14.53 3.71
CA ALA A 72 18.99 15.05 4.53
C ALA A 72 17.62 14.65 3.97
N ALA A 73 17.42 14.76 2.65
CA ALA A 73 16.17 14.37 1.98
C ALA A 73 15.84 12.88 2.17
N SER A 74 16.81 12.00 1.99
CA SER A 74 16.60 10.55 2.24
C SER A 74 16.33 10.23 3.71
N SER A 75 16.95 10.96 4.64
CA SER A 75 16.71 10.79 6.08
C SER A 75 15.33 11.31 6.50
N TYR A 76 14.85 12.39 5.85
CA TYR A 76 13.49 12.87 6.03
C TYR A 76 12.47 11.82 5.58
N ILE A 77 12.64 11.25 4.38
CA ILE A 77 11.76 10.19 3.87
C ILE A 77 11.77 8.99 4.82
N GLU A 78 12.93 8.57 5.32
CA GLU A 78 13.02 7.50 6.34
C GLU A 78 12.19 7.82 7.59
N GLN A 79 12.26 9.05 8.09
CA GLN A 79 11.50 9.47 9.28
C GLN A 79 9.99 9.48 9.05
N GLU A 80 9.54 9.83 7.84
CA GLU A 80 8.12 9.79 7.48
C GLU A 80 7.59 8.37 7.28
N ILE A 81 8.38 7.45 6.73
CA ILE A 81 7.95 6.05 6.47
C ILE A 81 8.08 5.14 7.71
N MET A 82 9.02 5.43 8.62
CA MET A 82 9.23 4.63 9.83
C MET A 82 7.97 4.44 10.69
N PRO A 83 7.17 5.48 11.01
CA PRO A 83 5.96 5.33 11.82
C PRO A 83 4.85 4.53 11.11
N LEU A 84 4.94 4.33 9.80
CA LEU A 84 3.96 3.56 9.02
C LEU A 84 4.15 2.03 9.18
N GLY A 85 5.23 1.58 9.84
CA GLY A 85 5.50 0.17 10.07
C GLY A 85 5.87 -0.62 8.81
N LEU A 86 6.32 0.06 7.76
CA LEU A 86 6.76 -0.57 6.51
C LEU A 86 8.08 -1.34 6.72
N ILE A 87 8.23 -2.47 6.01
CA ILE A 87 9.42 -3.31 6.17
C ILE A 87 10.58 -2.71 5.36
N PRO A 88 11.73 -2.39 5.97
CA PRO A 88 12.89 -1.90 5.24
C PRO A 88 13.44 -2.96 4.27
N ALA A 89 13.76 -2.54 3.05
CA ALA A 89 14.26 -3.42 1.98
C ALA A 89 15.67 -3.05 1.48
N GLY A 90 16.38 -2.22 2.22
CA GLY A 90 17.78 -1.86 1.98
C GLY A 90 18.77 -2.89 2.54
N ALA A 91 20.06 -2.57 2.44
CA ALA A 91 21.13 -3.42 2.95
C ALA A 91 21.04 -3.54 4.48
N GLU A 92 21.38 -4.72 5.02
CA GLU A 92 21.44 -4.97 6.47
C GLU A 92 20.14 -4.65 7.22
N LYS A 93 18.98 -4.84 6.58
CA LYS A 93 17.64 -4.49 7.12
C LYS A 93 17.46 -2.99 7.41
N SER A 94 18.24 -2.13 6.76
CA SER A 94 18.01 -0.69 6.76
C SER A 94 17.04 -0.29 5.64
N TYR A 95 16.58 0.97 5.65
CA TYR A 95 15.84 1.53 4.52
C TYR A 95 16.75 1.89 3.34
N PHE A 96 18.07 1.89 3.52
CA PHE A 96 19.00 2.43 2.54
C PHE A 96 19.65 1.34 1.70
N GLN A 97 19.54 1.49 0.39
CA GLN A 97 20.37 0.77 -0.56
C GLN A 97 21.45 1.73 -1.09
N SER A 98 22.64 1.65 -0.54
CA SER A 98 23.77 2.50 -0.96
C SER A 98 24.47 1.93 -2.19
N PHE A 99 24.88 2.80 -3.12
CA PHE A 99 25.64 2.41 -4.30
C PHE A 99 26.70 3.46 -4.68
N PRO A 100 27.89 3.04 -5.15
CA PRO A 100 28.95 3.96 -5.53
C PRO A 100 28.66 4.60 -6.90
N THR A 101 29.01 5.88 -7.04
CA THR A 101 28.98 6.62 -8.31
C THR A 101 30.26 7.44 -8.47
N ARG A 102 30.45 8.03 -9.65
CA ARG A 102 31.53 9.01 -9.90
C ARG A 102 31.45 10.28 -9.02
N PHE A 103 30.31 10.53 -8.39
CA PHE A 103 30.05 11.68 -7.52
C PHE A 103 30.07 11.32 -6.02
N GLY A 104 30.47 10.09 -5.69
CA GLY A 104 30.41 9.53 -4.33
C GLY A 104 29.30 8.52 -4.17
N THR A 105 29.02 8.15 -2.92
CA THR A 105 27.97 7.16 -2.59
C THR A 105 26.60 7.81 -2.59
N LEU A 106 25.72 7.34 -3.47
CA LEU A 106 24.29 7.65 -3.46
C LEU A 106 23.53 6.55 -2.73
N ARG A 107 22.25 6.79 -2.42
CA ARG A 107 21.41 5.81 -1.76
C ARG A 107 19.98 5.86 -2.31
N ASN A 108 19.36 4.70 -2.46
CA ASN A 108 17.90 4.61 -2.60
C ASN A 108 17.27 4.42 -1.21
N VAL A 109 16.01 4.80 -1.06
CA VAL A 109 15.17 4.46 0.09
C VAL A 109 14.21 3.36 -0.38
N LEU A 110 14.24 2.20 0.25
CA LEU A 110 13.49 1.01 -0.16
C LEU A 110 12.67 0.45 1.01
N VAL A 111 11.41 0.15 0.72
CA VAL A 111 10.49 -0.58 1.58
C VAL A 111 9.82 -1.70 0.79
N ILE A 112 9.34 -2.71 1.50
CA ILE A 112 8.54 -3.80 0.93
C ILE A 112 7.27 -3.99 1.74
N ILE A 113 6.17 -4.22 1.02
CA ILE A 113 4.90 -4.64 1.58
C ILE A 113 4.67 -6.07 1.07
N PRO A 114 4.67 -7.10 1.94
CA PRO A 114 4.40 -8.47 1.52
C PRO A 114 2.99 -8.59 0.93
N GLY A 115 2.87 -9.27 -0.20
CA GLY A 115 1.57 -9.61 -0.78
C GLY A 115 0.77 -10.49 0.19
N SER A 116 -0.52 -10.20 0.33
CA SER A 116 -1.43 -10.98 1.18
C SER A 116 -2.00 -12.21 0.47
N ASP A 117 -2.01 -12.22 -0.88
CA ASP A 117 -2.47 -13.35 -1.68
C ASP A 117 -1.38 -14.44 -1.75
N PRO A 118 -1.63 -15.65 -1.24
CA PRO A 118 -0.63 -16.73 -1.19
C PRO A 118 -0.25 -17.28 -2.56
N VAL A 119 -1.08 -17.08 -3.59
CA VAL A 119 -0.81 -17.49 -4.97
C VAL A 119 0.08 -16.46 -5.68
N LEU A 120 -0.18 -15.17 -5.45
CA LEU A 120 0.53 -14.06 -6.11
C LEU A 120 1.68 -13.47 -5.28
N GLN A 121 1.96 -13.98 -4.08
CA GLN A 121 2.97 -13.42 -3.15
C GLN A 121 4.39 -13.30 -3.73
N SER A 122 4.70 -14.00 -4.82
CA SER A 122 6.00 -13.91 -5.52
C SER A 122 6.03 -12.87 -6.64
N GLU A 123 4.88 -12.29 -7.00
CA GLU A 123 4.78 -11.20 -7.97
C GLU A 123 5.10 -9.86 -7.31
N VAL A 124 5.78 -8.98 -8.04
CA VAL A 124 6.28 -7.72 -7.51
C VAL A 124 5.73 -6.55 -8.33
N ILE A 125 5.12 -5.60 -7.64
CA ILE A 125 4.82 -4.27 -8.17
C ILE A 125 5.86 -3.31 -7.61
N VAL A 126 6.50 -2.54 -8.50
CA VAL A 126 7.46 -1.51 -8.12
C VAL A 126 6.84 -0.15 -8.38
N VAL A 127 6.74 0.66 -7.33
CA VAL A 127 6.35 2.08 -7.40
C VAL A 127 7.53 2.89 -6.87
N GLY A 128 7.89 3.96 -7.57
CA GLY A 128 9.04 4.77 -7.19
C GLY A 128 9.02 6.18 -7.75
N ALA A 129 9.85 7.03 -7.14
CA ALA A 129 10.11 8.40 -7.54
C ALA A 129 11.57 8.75 -7.20
N HIS A 130 12.14 9.74 -7.89
CA HIS A 130 13.44 10.30 -7.49
C HIS A 130 13.23 11.39 -6.43
N TYR A 131 14.06 11.36 -5.39
CA TYR A 131 14.05 12.36 -4.31
C TYR A 131 15.30 13.24 -4.31
N ASP A 132 16.24 13.01 -5.23
CA ASP A 132 17.40 13.86 -5.44
C ASP A 132 17.14 14.88 -6.56
N HIS A 133 17.99 15.89 -6.60
CA HIS A 133 18.02 16.91 -7.64
C HIS A 133 19.47 17.38 -7.83
N VAL A 134 19.70 18.52 -8.48
CA VAL A 134 21.05 19.00 -8.87
C VAL A 134 21.75 19.90 -7.86
N GLY A 135 21.22 20.02 -6.64
CA GLY A 135 21.71 20.98 -5.66
C GLY A 135 21.30 22.41 -6.02
N TYR A 136 22.18 23.38 -5.73
CA TYR A 136 22.02 24.77 -6.18
C TYR A 136 22.14 24.96 -7.70
N GLY A 137 22.43 23.89 -8.45
CA GLY A 137 22.68 23.95 -9.88
C GLY A 137 24.04 24.57 -10.21
N ASN A 138 24.63 24.13 -11.31
CA ASN A 138 25.85 24.65 -11.88
C ASN A 138 25.87 24.40 -13.39
N LYS A 139 26.85 24.98 -14.10
CA LYS A 139 26.92 24.87 -15.58
C LYS A 139 27.10 23.44 -16.11
N ARG A 140 27.33 22.45 -15.24
CA ARG A 140 27.62 21.06 -15.58
C ARG A 140 26.57 20.08 -15.07
N ASN A 141 25.52 20.53 -14.39
CA ASN A 141 24.37 19.72 -14.02
C ASN A 141 23.05 20.42 -14.39
N SER A 142 22.10 19.64 -14.88
CA SER A 142 20.74 20.05 -15.25
C SER A 142 19.76 19.20 -14.49
#